data_AF-A0A1J7HKZ2-F1
#
_entry.id   AF-A0A1J7HKZ2-F1
#
_cell.length_a   1.000
_cell.length_b   1.000
_cell.length_c   1.000
_cell.angle_alpha   90.00
_cell.angle_beta   90.00
_cell.angle_gamma   90.00
#
_symmetry.space_group_name_H-M   'P 1'
#
loop_
_entity.id
_entity.type
_entity.pdbx_description
1 polymer ?
#
loop_
_entity_poly.entity_id
_entity_poly.type
_entity_poly.pdbx_seq_one_letter_code
_entity_poly.pdbx_strand_id
1 'polypeptide(L)'
;MAIKKGIEGQNYLLNLMKTNPSQAIHECATIDYNGSISSFKIAKVDLTQDPLSASYDAKIASDGPTKCEEAIKADNINDPTLFNMNKTILLLSDIASLAANKVGRF
;
A
#
# COMPACT_ATOMS: atom_id res chain seq x y z
N MET A 1 1.85 -0.95 12.10
CA MET A 1 1.41 0.37 11.60
C MET A 1 0.99 0.32 10.13
N ALA A 2 1.84 -0.14 9.21
CA ALA A 2 1.57 -0.22 7.76
C ALA A 2 0.24 -0.92 7.39
N ILE A 3 0.00 -2.15 7.87
CA ILE A 3 -1.25 -2.89 7.61
C ILE A 3 -2.49 -2.09 8.02
N LYS A 4 -2.46 -1.45 9.20
CA LYS A 4 -3.58 -0.63 9.68
C LYS A 4 -3.84 0.56 8.76
N LYS A 5 -2.79 1.24 8.31
CA LYS A 5 -2.89 2.36 7.36
C LYS A 5 -3.38 1.92 5.98
N GLY A 6 -2.96 0.74 5.51
CA GLY A 6 -3.51 0.09 4.32
C GLY A 6 -5.01 -0.12 4.45
N ILE A 7 -5.47 -0.74 5.54
CA ILE A 7 -6.90 -0.99 5.78
C ILE A 7 -7.70 0.32 5.89
N GLU A 8 -7.17 1.35 6.57
CA GLU A 8 -7.81 2.66 6.65
C GLU A 8 -8.01 3.29 5.27
N GLY A 9 -6.97 3.28 4.42
CA GLY A 9 -7.08 3.83 3.06
C GLY A 9 -7.98 2.99 2.15
N GLN A 10 -7.97 1.67 2.29
CA GLN A 10 -8.90 0.80 1.57
C GLN A 10 -10.36 1.10 1.94
N ASN A 11 -10.65 1.23 3.23
CA ASN A 11 -11.99 1.56 3.71
C ASN A 11 -12.44 2.95 3.23
N TYR A 12 -11.51 3.90 3.14
CA TYR A 12 -11.78 5.20 2.55
C TYR A 12 -12.20 5.08 1.08
N LEU A 13 -11.42 4.35 0.27
CA LEU A 13 -11.72 4.10 -1.14
C LEU A 13 -13.04 3.35 -1.34
N LEU A 14 -13.30 2.32 -0.53
CA LEU A 14 -14.58 1.59 -0.53
C LEU A 14 -15.80 2.49 -0.27
N ASN A 15 -15.63 3.52 0.56
CA ASN A 15 -16.69 4.50 0.80
C ASN A 15 -16.75 5.54 -0.32
N LEU A 16 -15.61 5.99 -0.84
CA LEU A 16 -15.53 6.94 -1.94
C LEU A 16 -16.21 6.40 -3.20
N MET A 17 -16.09 5.10 -3.49
CA MET A 17 -16.80 4.46 -4.61
C MET A 17 -18.32 4.64 -4.59
N LYS A 18 -18.92 4.81 -3.40
CA LYS A 18 -20.38 4.98 -3.27
C LYS A 18 -20.84 6.35 -3.75
N THR A 19 -19.98 7.37 -3.63
CA THR A 19 -20.29 8.77 -3.96
C THR A 19 -19.64 9.21 -5.26
N ASN A 20 -18.52 8.60 -5.64
CA ASN A 20 -17.77 8.87 -6.86
C ASN A 20 -17.35 7.55 -7.52
N PRO A 21 -18.28 6.87 -8.23
CA PRO A 21 -17.97 5.62 -8.91
C PRO A 21 -17.07 5.90 -10.12
N SER A 22 -15.79 5.60 -9.99
CA SER A 22 -14.82 5.58 -11.10
C SER A 22 -14.13 4.22 -11.16
N GLN A 23 -13.66 3.88 -12.35
CA GLN A 23 -12.88 2.65 -12.55
C GLN A 23 -11.57 2.73 -11.76
N ALA A 24 -10.89 3.88 -11.75
CA ALA A 24 -9.67 4.06 -10.97
C ALA A 24 -9.89 3.86 -9.46
N ILE A 25 -10.94 4.43 -8.87
CA ILE A 25 -11.22 4.24 -7.43
C ILE A 25 -11.55 2.76 -7.15
N HIS A 26 -12.26 2.09 -8.05
CA HIS A 26 -12.55 0.66 -7.91
C HIS A 26 -11.28 -0.19 -7.94
N GLU A 27 -10.38 0.06 -8.88
CA GLU A 27 -9.07 -0.61 -8.98
C GLU A 27 -8.22 -0.36 -7.72
N CYS A 28 -8.10 0.90 -7.31
CA CYS A 28 -7.44 1.30 -6.06
C CYS A 28 -7.98 0.50 -4.85
N ALA A 29 -9.30 0.42 -4.70
CA ALA A 29 -9.96 -0.16 -3.53
C ALA A 29 -9.84 -1.70 -3.47
N THR A 30 -9.95 -2.36 -4.63
CA THR A 30 -10.18 -3.80 -4.72
C THR A 30 -8.96 -4.60 -5.17
N ILE A 31 -8.00 -3.95 -5.83
CA ILE A 31 -6.80 -4.61 -6.37
C ILE A 31 -5.56 -4.04 -5.68
N ASP A 32 -5.32 -2.73 -5.84
CA ASP A 32 -4.06 -2.13 -5.43
C ASP A 32 -3.83 -2.17 -3.92
N TYR A 33 -4.80 -1.68 -3.14
CA TYR A 33 -4.70 -1.69 -1.68
C TYR A 33 -4.71 -3.11 -1.11
N ASN A 34 -5.42 -4.04 -1.76
CA ASN A 34 -5.39 -5.46 -1.39
C ASN A 34 -3.98 -6.06 -1.58
N GLY A 35 -3.33 -5.73 -2.69
CA GLY A 35 -1.93 -6.09 -2.96
C GLY A 35 -1.00 -5.58 -1.87
N SER A 36 -1.01 -4.26 -1.62
CA SER A 36 -0.17 -3.65 -0.58
C SER A 36 -0.40 -4.23 0.82
N ILE A 37 -1.66 -4.39 1.23
CA ILE A 37 -2.00 -4.99 2.53
C ILE A 37 -1.47 -6.42 2.64
N SER A 38 -1.60 -7.22 1.57
CA SER A 38 -1.16 -8.61 1.55
C SER A 38 0.36 -8.70 1.63
N SER A 39 1.09 -7.89 0.85
CA SER A 39 2.55 -7.82 0.91
C SER A 39 3.04 -7.40 2.29
N PHE A 40 2.40 -6.43 2.95
CA PHE A 40 2.76 -6.11 4.35
C PHE A 40 2.47 -7.23 5.35
N LYS A 41 1.42 -8.02 5.14
CA LYS A 41 1.12 -9.18 5.99
C LYS A 41 2.19 -10.27 5.83
N ILE A 42 2.59 -10.55 4.59
CA ILE A 42 3.67 -11.50 4.27
C ILE A 42 4.98 -11.02 4.88
N ALA A 43 5.37 -9.77 4.62
CA ALA A 43 6.58 -9.17 5.17
C ALA A 43 6.63 -9.26 6.71
N LYS A 44 5.49 -9.11 7.38
CA LYS A 44 5.41 -9.25 8.84
C LYS A 44 5.67 -10.69 9.31
N VAL A 45 5.16 -11.70 8.59
CA VAL A 45 5.38 -13.11 8.89
C VAL A 45 6.86 -13.47 8.68
N ASP A 46 7.42 -13.00 7.57
CA ASP A 46 8.78 -13.34 7.17
C ASP A 46 9.84 -12.60 7.97
N LEU A 47 9.49 -11.49 8.63
CA LEU A 47 10.45 -10.70 9.42
C LEU A 47 11.23 -11.55 10.46
N THR A 48 10.63 -12.61 10.99
CA THR A 48 11.28 -13.52 11.95
C THR A 48 11.85 -14.79 11.33
N GLN A 49 11.51 -15.09 10.07
CA GLN A 49 11.86 -16.35 9.39
C GLN A 49 12.91 -16.12 8.31
N ASP A 50 12.70 -15.11 7.48
CA ASP A 50 13.56 -14.66 6.40
C ASP A 50 13.45 -13.13 6.26
N PRO A 51 14.28 -12.36 6.99
CA PRO A 51 14.22 -10.91 6.95
C PRO A 51 14.57 -10.30 5.58
N LEU A 52 15.27 -11.02 4.69
CA LEU A 52 15.55 -10.56 3.34
C LEU A 52 14.30 -10.64 2.46
N SER A 53 13.55 -11.75 2.55
CA SER A 53 12.23 -11.85 1.91
C SER A 53 11.26 -10.82 2.49
N ALA A 54 11.24 -10.63 3.81
CA ALA A 54 10.45 -9.58 4.44
C ALA A 54 10.78 -8.17 3.93
N SER A 55 12.07 -7.88 3.71
CA SER A 55 12.53 -6.62 3.12
C SER A 55 12.00 -6.43 1.70
N TYR A 56 12.00 -7.51 0.91
CA TYR A 56 11.51 -7.51 -0.46
C TYR A 56 9.98 -7.33 -0.52
N ASP A 57 9.22 -8.10 0.26
CA ASP A 57 7.76 -7.99 0.31
C ASP A 57 7.29 -6.64 0.84
N ALA A 58 8.00 -6.09 1.84
CA ALA A 58 7.74 -4.75 2.32
C ALA A 58 7.92 -3.71 1.20
N LYS A 59 8.87 -3.92 0.28
CA LYS A 59 9.08 -3.04 -0.88
C LYS A 59 8.01 -3.23 -1.94
N ILE A 60 7.58 -4.47 -2.23
CA ILE A 60 6.45 -4.74 -3.14
C ILE A 60 5.18 -4.04 -2.68
N ALA A 61 4.98 -3.85 -1.37
CA ALA A 61 3.82 -3.13 -0.86
C ALA A 61 3.70 -1.68 -1.39
N SER A 62 4.74 -1.12 -1.99
CA SER A 62 4.71 0.18 -2.70
C SER A 62 4.03 0.15 -4.08
N ASP A 63 3.84 -1.02 -4.68
CA ASP A 63 3.24 -1.15 -6.02
C ASP A 63 1.79 -0.67 -6.04
N GLY A 64 1.00 -1.07 -5.04
CA GLY A 64 -0.41 -0.69 -4.92
C GLY A 64 -0.64 0.83 -4.92
N PRO A 65 -0.09 1.61 -3.97
CA PRO A 65 -0.28 3.06 -3.97
C PRO A 65 0.30 3.75 -5.22
N THR A 66 1.35 3.19 -5.84
CA THR A 66 1.91 3.73 -7.09
C THR A 66 0.92 3.57 -8.25
N LYS A 67 0.41 2.34 -8.48
CA LYS A 67 -0.58 2.05 -9.51
C LYS A 67 -1.88 2.82 -9.28
N CYS A 68 -2.33 2.87 -8.03
CA CYS A 68 -3.51 3.64 -7.67
C CYS A 68 -3.32 5.14 -7.97
N GLU A 69 -2.15 5.71 -7.66
CA GLU A 69 -1.86 7.12 -7.97
C GLU A 69 -1.82 7.39 -9.48
N GLU A 70 -1.31 6.46 -10.28
CA GLU A 70 -1.32 6.54 -11.74
C GLU A 70 -2.76 6.49 -12.28
N ALA A 71 -3.57 5.54 -11.81
CA ALA A 71 -4.96 5.37 -12.24
C ALA A 71 -5.82 6.61 -11.93
N ILE A 72 -5.73 7.16 -10.72
CA ILE A 72 -6.53 8.33 -10.35
C ILE A 72 -6.08 9.60 -11.08
N LYS A 73 -4.79 9.72 -11.41
CA LYS A 73 -4.30 10.81 -12.26
C LYS A 73 -4.81 10.69 -13.69
N ALA A 74 -4.85 9.48 -14.24
CA ALA A 74 -5.41 9.22 -15.56
C ALA A 74 -6.90 9.59 -15.64
N ASP A 75 -7.65 9.34 -14.56
CA ASP A 75 -9.07 9.70 -14.42
C ASP A 75 -9.30 11.17 -13.99
N ASN A 76 -8.26 11.99 -13.88
CA ASN A 76 -8.32 13.39 -13.41
C ASN A 76 -8.97 13.56 -12.02
N ILE A 77 -8.86 12.56 -11.16
CA ILE A 77 -9.40 12.60 -9.79
C ILE A 77 -8.43 13.37 -8.91
N ASN A 78 -8.87 14.53 -8.42
CA ASN A 78 -8.11 15.36 -7.51
C ASN A 78 -8.62 15.22 -6.07
N ASP A 79 -8.17 14.17 -5.38
CA ASP A 79 -8.49 13.92 -3.97
C ASP A 79 -7.22 13.99 -3.09
N PRO A 80 -7.01 15.11 -2.36
CA PRO A 80 -5.85 15.28 -1.49
C PRO A 80 -5.72 14.20 -0.41
N THR A 81 -6.85 13.66 0.05
CA THR A 81 -6.87 12.61 1.09
C THR A 81 -6.29 11.33 0.51
N LEU A 82 -6.71 10.96 -0.70
CA LEU A 82 -6.20 9.77 -1.39
C LEU A 82 -4.71 9.90 -1.72
N PHE A 83 -4.28 11.04 -2.24
CA PHE A 83 -2.85 11.28 -2.50
C PHE A 83 -2.00 11.16 -1.22
N ASN A 84 -2.49 11.68 -0.09
CA ASN A 84 -1.79 11.57 1.18
C ASN A 84 -1.76 10.12 1.69
N MET A 85 -2.82 9.34 1.49
CA MET A 85 -2.85 7.92 1.84
C MET A 85 -1.83 7.11 1.02
N ASN A 86 -1.77 7.33 -0.30
CA ASN A 86 -0.79 6.67 -1.17
C ASN A 86 0.64 6.98 -0.73
N LYS A 87 0.96 8.26 -0.51
CA LYS A 87 2.28 8.68 0.01
C LYS A 87 2.61 8.09 1.38
N THR A 88 1.63 7.99 2.26
CA THR A 88 1.81 7.38 3.59
C THR A 88 2.19 5.91 3.46
N ILE A 89 1.54 5.17 2.56
CA ILE A 89 1.85 3.75 2.33
C ILE A 89 3.22 3.59 1.67
N LEU A 90 3.58 4.43 0.70
CA LEU A 90 4.92 4.44 0.09
C LEU A 90 6.01 4.63 1.15
N LEU A 91 5.87 5.63 2.03
CA LEU A 91 6.81 5.86 3.11
C LEU A 91 6.91 4.66 4.06
N LEU A 92 5.78 4.05 4.41
CA LEU A 92 5.76 2.89 5.30
C LEU A 92 6.35 1.63 4.65
N SER A 93 6.23 1.49 3.32
CA SER A 93 6.90 0.45 2.54
C SER A 93 8.41 0.60 2.62
N ASP A 94 8.94 1.81 2.40
CA ASP A 94 10.38 2.07 2.50
C ASP A 94 10.93 1.84 3.92
N ILE A 95 10.23 2.34 4.94
CA ILE A 95 10.62 2.14 6.34
C ILE A 95 10.62 0.65 6.70
N ALA A 96 9.58 -0.09 6.32
CA ALA A 96 9.48 -1.51 6.62
C ALA A 96 10.57 -2.33 5.92
N SER A 97 10.85 -2.01 4.65
CA SER A 97 11.92 -2.65 3.87
C SER A 97 13.28 -2.43 4.51
N LEU A 98 13.63 -1.18 4.82
CA LEU A 98 14.90 -0.83 5.47
C LEU A 98 15.05 -1.49 6.85
N ALA A 99 13.97 -1.52 7.64
CA ALA A 99 13.98 -2.16 8.94
C ALA A 99 14.21 -3.67 8.84
N ALA A 100 13.50 -4.36 7.95
CA ALA A 100 13.67 -5.79 7.72
C ALA A 100 15.07 -6.13 7.19
N ASN A 101 15.59 -5.34 6.23
CA ASN A 101 16.93 -5.51 5.70
C ASN A 101 18.01 -5.40 6.80
N LYS A 102 17.81 -4.47 7.75
CA LYS A 102 18.74 -4.29 8.87
C LYS A 102 18.75 -5.50 9.80
N VAL A 103 17.61 -6.17 9.98
CA VAL A 103 17.49 -7.42 10.75
C VAL A 103 18.16 -8.59 10.00
N GLY A 104 18.11 -8.63 8.67
CA GLY A 104 18.69 -9.73 7.88
C GLY A 104 20.19 -9.71 7.69
N ARG A 105 20.89 -8.63 8.08
CA ARG A 105 22.35 -8.52 7.98
C ARG A 105 23.00 -8.94 9.30
N PHE A 106 23.20 -10.24 9.47
CA PHE A 106 24.11 -10.83 10.46
C PHE A 106 25.27 -11.51 9.76
#